data_AF-V5GYU9-F1
#
_entry.id   AF-V5GYU9-F1
#
_cell.length_a   1.000
_cell.length_b   1.000
_cell.length_c   1.000
_cell.angle_alpha   90.00
_cell.angle_beta   90.00
_cell.angle_gamma   90.00
#
_symmetry.space_group_name_H-M   'P 1'
#
loop_
_entity.id
_entity.type
_entity.pdbx_description
1 polymer ?
#
loop_
_entity_poly.entity_id
_entity_poly.type
_entity_poly.pdbx_seq_one_letter_code
_entity_poly.pdbx_strand_id
1 'polypeptide(L)'
;RIQVLDSMEKDIITCLHSAGQVFVELSKEKSSLKQAENHTQMFLKTLSAVENKLTDQINYLTQVSTGQPHEGSGYASQKVLQMAWHRLEHARSRVNELDRIKVKHLQGRTAQRSLPSQAGGGQMQVSTIPPGSAT
;
A
#
# COMPACT_ATOMS: atom_id res chain seq x y z
N ARG A 1 -5.81 -15.14 -12.05
CA ARG A 1 -7.22 -14.85 -11.66
C ARG A 1 -8.15 -14.94 -12.87
N ILE A 2 -8.01 -14.05 -13.85
CA ILE A 2 -8.79 -14.08 -15.11
C ILE A 2 -8.64 -15.44 -15.81
N GLN A 3 -7.42 -15.98 -15.92
CA GLN A 3 -7.17 -17.32 -16.48
C GLN A 3 -7.93 -18.46 -15.79
N VAL A 4 -8.24 -18.35 -14.49
CA VAL A 4 -9.01 -19.36 -13.75
C VAL A 4 -10.50 -19.21 -14.09
N LEU A 5 -10.99 -17.97 -14.22
CA LEU A 5 -12.34 -17.70 -14.70
C LEU A 5 -12.51 -18.21 -16.14
N ASP A 6 -11.55 -17.96 -17.02
CA ASP A 6 -11.56 -18.48 -18.41
C ASP A 6 -11.57 -20.02 -18.45
N SER A 7 -10.83 -20.67 -17.54
CA SER A 7 -10.86 -22.12 -17.41
C SER A 7 -12.23 -22.63 -16.93
N MET A 8 -12.85 -21.95 -15.96
CA MET A 8 -14.20 -22.31 -15.51
C MET A 8 -15.24 -22.10 -16.61
N GLU A 9 -15.12 -21.05 -17.41
CA GLU A 9 -15.99 -20.82 -18.56
C GLU A 9 -15.90 -21.96 -19.57
N LYS A 10 -14.68 -22.42 -19.89
CA LYS A 10 -14.48 -23.59 -20.76
C LYS A 10 -15.09 -24.87 -20.17
N ASP A 11 -14.98 -25.07 -18.86
CA ASP A 11 -15.59 -26.21 -18.17
C ASP A 11 -17.12 -26.13 -18.21
N ILE A 12 -17.71 -24.94 -18.06
CA ILE A 12 -19.16 -24.70 -18.19
C ILE A 12 -19.63 -25.03 -19.61
N ILE A 13 -18.90 -24.57 -20.64
CA ILE A 13 -19.20 -24.91 -22.04
C ILE A 13 -19.18 -26.43 -22.24
N THR A 14 -18.18 -27.11 -21.68
CA THR A 14 -18.05 -28.58 -21.76
C THR A 14 -19.19 -29.30 -21.02
N CYS A 15 -19.61 -28.76 -19.88
CA CYS A 15 -20.75 -29.26 -19.10
C CYS A 15 -22.04 -29.18 -19.93
N LEU A 16 -22.34 -28.01 -20.49
CA LEU A 16 -23.51 -27.79 -21.36
C LEU A 16 -23.46 -28.65 -22.61
N HIS A 17 -22.28 -28.81 -23.22
CA HIS A 17 -22.11 -29.70 -24.36
C HIS A 17 -22.47 -31.15 -24.00
N SER A 18 -22.00 -31.64 -22.85
CA SER A 18 -22.31 -33.00 -22.37
C SER A 18 -23.81 -33.20 -22.13
N ALA A 19 -24.49 -32.21 -21.56
CA ALA A 19 -25.95 -32.23 -21.41
C ALA A 19 -26.67 -32.24 -22.78
N GLY A 20 -26.21 -31.44 -23.73
CA GLY A 20 -26.70 -31.44 -25.11
C GLY A 20 -26.59 -32.81 -25.76
N GLN A 21 -25.45 -33.50 -25.58
CA GLN A 21 -25.25 -34.86 -26.09
C GLN A 21 -26.22 -35.88 -25.48
N VAL A 22 -26.61 -35.73 -24.20
CA VAL A 22 -27.67 -36.56 -23.60
C VAL A 22 -28.99 -36.39 -24.36
N PHE A 23 -29.43 -35.16 -24.60
CA PHE A 23 -30.67 -34.90 -25.34
C PHE A 23 -30.61 -35.38 -26.79
N VAL A 24 -29.46 -35.21 -27.45
CA VAL A 24 -29.25 -35.71 -28.81
C VAL A 24 -29.33 -37.24 -28.84
N GLU A 25 -28.74 -37.94 -27.87
CA GLU A 25 -28.81 -39.40 -27.79
C GLU A 25 -30.24 -39.89 -27.51
N LEU A 26 -30.95 -39.24 -26.60
CA LEU A 26 -32.33 -39.61 -26.23
C LEU A 26 -33.35 -39.31 -27.34
N SER A 27 -33.03 -38.42 -28.28
CA SER A 27 -33.92 -38.10 -29.42
C SER A 27 -33.81 -39.07 -30.60
N LYS A 28 -32.86 -40.02 -30.57
CA LYS A 28 -32.70 -41.04 -31.62
C LYS A 28 -33.82 -42.09 -31.54
N GLU A 29 -34.28 -42.58 -32.71
CA GLU A 29 -35.24 -43.69 -32.80
C GLU A 29 -34.76 -44.97 -32.09
N LYS A 30 -33.43 -45.22 -32.11
CA LYS A 30 -32.77 -46.26 -31.32
C LYS A 30 -31.71 -45.62 -30.44
N SER A 31 -32.11 -45.18 -29.25
CA SER A 31 -31.22 -44.60 -28.26
C SER A 31 -30.36 -45.66 -27.57
N SER A 32 -29.09 -45.32 -27.32
CA SER A 32 -28.17 -46.12 -26.53
C SER A 32 -28.16 -45.62 -25.08
N LEU A 33 -28.80 -46.37 -24.19
CA LEU A 33 -28.85 -46.04 -22.76
C LEU A 33 -27.44 -45.87 -22.18
N LYS A 34 -26.50 -46.74 -22.56
CA LYS A 34 -25.10 -46.66 -22.13
C LYS A 34 -24.42 -45.35 -22.54
N GLN A 35 -24.70 -44.84 -23.74
CA GLN A 35 -24.12 -43.56 -24.18
C GLN A 35 -24.77 -42.38 -23.45
N ALA A 36 -26.09 -42.40 -23.28
CA ALA A 36 -26.80 -41.39 -22.50
C ALA A 36 -26.30 -41.32 -21.05
N GLU A 37 -26.06 -42.48 -20.42
CA GLU A 37 -25.46 -42.58 -19.08
C GLU A 37 -24.04 -42.02 -19.05
N ASN A 38 -23.19 -42.35 -20.03
CA ASN A 38 -21.82 -41.83 -20.09
C ASN A 38 -21.82 -40.28 -20.19
N HIS A 39 -22.65 -39.71 -21.05
CA HIS A 39 -22.77 -38.25 -21.18
C HIS A 39 -23.33 -37.61 -19.90
N THR A 40 -24.26 -38.27 -19.24
CA THR A 40 -24.80 -37.84 -17.94
C THR A 40 -23.71 -37.86 -16.85
N GLN A 41 -22.89 -38.91 -16.80
CA GLN A 41 -21.77 -38.98 -15.85
C GLN A 41 -20.72 -37.89 -16.12
N MET A 42 -20.39 -37.63 -17.38
CA MET A 42 -19.51 -36.51 -17.75
C MET A 42 -20.07 -35.15 -17.33
N PHE A 43 -21.37 -34.93 -17.56
CA PHE A 43 -22.07 -33.73 -17.11
C PHE A 43 -21.93 -33.55 -15.59
N LEU A 44 -22.30 -34.57 -14.80
CA LEU A 44 -22.23 -34.53 -13.34
C LEU A 44 -20.80 -34.28 -12.83
N LYS A 45 -19.81 -34.96 -13.41
CA LYS A 45 -18.41 -34.79 -13.04
C LYS A 45 -17.91 -33.37 -13.33
N THR A 46 -18.24 -32.83 -14.49
CA THR A 46 -17.82 -31.49 -14.89
C THR A 46 -18.52 -30.42 -14.07
N LEU A 47 -19.82 -30.59 -13.80
CA LEU A 47 -20.60 -29.71 -12.94
C LEU A 47 -20.01 -29.65 -11.53
N SER A 48 -19.74 -30.80 -10.92
CA SER A 48 -19.11 -30.85 -9.60
C SER A 48 -17.74 -30.18 -9.57
N ALA A 49 -16.93 -30.34 -10.62
CA ALA A 49 -15.65 -29.65 -10.74
C ALA A 49 -15.82 -28.12 -10.82
N VAL A 50 -16.80 -27.63 -11.59
CA VAL A 50 -17.12 -26.19 -11.68
C VAL A 50 -17.60 -25.65 -10.33
N GLU A 51 -18.50 -26.36 -9.64
CA GLU A 51 -19.01 -25.97 -8.32
C GLU A 51 -17.89 -25.85 -7.28
N ASN A 52 -16.97 -26.82 -7.24
CA ASN A 52 -15.82 -26.78 -6.33
C ASN A 52 -14.91 -25.59 -6.64
N LYS A 53 -14.58 -25.37 -7.92
CA LYS A 53 -13.74 -24.24 -8.34
C LYS A 53 -14.39 -22.89 -8.00
N LEU A 54 -15.71 -22.76 -8.22
CA LEU A 54 -16.45 -21.54 -7.87
C LEU A 54 -16.46 -21.33 -6.35
N THR A 55 -16.67 -22.38 -5.57
CA THR A 55 -16.61 -22.33 -4.11
C THR A 55 -15.24 -21.86 -3.62
N ASP A 56 -14.15 -22.38 -4.19
CA ASP A 56 -12.79 -21.93 -3.88
C ASP A 56 -12.58 -20.45 -4.26
N GLN A 57 -13.10 -20.00 -5.40
CA GLN A 57 -13.01 -18.59 -5.80
C GLN A 57 -13.81 -17.67 -4.87
N ILE A 58 -14.99 -18.10 -4.41
CA ILE A 58 -15.85 -17.38 -3.45
C ILE A 58 -15.18 -17.34 -2.08
N ASN A 59 -14.66 -18.46 -1.59
CA ASN A 59 -13.93 -18.54 -0.33
C ASN A 59 -12.71 -17.64 -0.34
N TYR A 60 -11.94 -17.66 -1.44
CA TYR A 60 -10.83 -16.74 -1.62
C TYR A 60 -11.30 -15.29 -1.64
N LEU A 61 -12.32 -14.94 -2.43
CA LEU A 61 -12.86 -13.56 -2.49
C LEU A 61 -13.29 -13.10 -1.09
N THR A 62 -13.96 -13.97 -0.36
CA THR A 62 -14.36 -13.73 1.02
C THR A 62 -13.13 -13.48 1.88
N GLN A 63 -12.10 -14.32 1.78
CA GLN A 63 -10.86 -14.18 2.55
C GLN A 63 -10.11 -12.88 2.23
N VAL A 64 -9.96 -12.50 0.94
CA VAL A 64 -9.30 -11.24 0.55
C VAL A 64 -10.15 -10.02 0.91
N SER A 65 -11.48 -10.12 0.81
CA SER A 65 -12.39 -8.99 1.02
C SER A 65 -12.70 -8.76 2.50
N THR A 66 -12.55 -9.78 3.35
CA THR A 66 -12.77 -9.70 4.81
C THR A 66 -11.48 -9.54 5.62
N GLY A 67 -10.33 -9.41 4.95
CA GLY A 67 -9.06 -9.04 5.60
C GLY A 67 -8.37 -10.15 6.38
N GLN A 68 -8.67 -11.42 6.13
CA GLN A 68 -7.90 -12.53 6.70
C GLN A 68 -6.56 -12.70 5.94
N PRO A 69 -5.44 -12.85 6.67
CA PRO A 69 -4.13 -12.38 6.26
C PRO A 69 -3.53 -13.27 5.18
N HIS A 70 -3.70 -12.86 3.93
CA HIS A 70 -2.75 -13.24 2.88
C HIS A 70 -2.12 -12.04 2.19
N GLU A 71 -2.52 -10.81 2.54
CA GLU A 71 -1.94 -9.58 2.00
C GLU A 71 -1.91 -8.42 3.02
N GLY A 72 -1.85 -8.74 4.32
CA GLY A 72 -1.79 -7.75 5.42
C GLY A 72 -0.41 -7.19 5.79
N SER A 73 0.67 -7.58 5.11
CA SER A 73 2.03 -7.17 5.51
C SER A 73 2.99 -6.84 4.36
N GLY A 74 2.53 -6.88 3.10
CA GLY A 74 3.35 -6.50 1.94
C GLY A 74 3.18 -5.04 1.55
N TYR A 75 2.07 -4.71 0.88
CA TYR A 75 1.82 -3.34 0.40
C TYR A 75 1.73 -2.33 1.55
N ALA A 76 1.03 -2.67 2.63
CA ALA A 76 0.92 -1.80 3.80
C ALA A 76 2.30 -1.52 4.43
N SER A 77 3.14 -2.53 4.63
CA SER A 77 4.50 -2.35 5.18
C SER A 77 5.41 -1.60 4.21
N GLN A 78 5.30 -1.87 2.91
CA GLN A 78 6.09 -1.21 1.87
C GLN A 78 5.71 0.27 1.74
N LYS A 79 4.42 0.62 1.88
CA LYS A 79 3.97 2.02 1.91
C LYS A 79 4.40 2.73 3.19
N VAL A 80 4.30 2.05 4.34
CA VAL A 80 4.79 2.58 5.62
C VAL A 80 6.31 2.84 5.54
N LEU A 81 7.07 1.91 4.96
CA LEU A 81 8.51 2.07 4.73
C LEU A 81 8.80 3.26 3.79
N GLN A 82 8.08 3.37 2.67
CA GLN A 82 8.23 4.50 1.74
C GLN A 82 7.95 5.84 2.45
N MET A 83 6.89 5.91 3.25
CA MET A 83 6.56 7.09 4.05
C MET A 83 7.62 7.39 5.11
N ALA A 84 8.18 6.37 5.76
CA ALA A 84 9.27 6.53 6.71
C ALA A 84 10.54 7.08 6.05
N TRP A 85 10.89 6.61 4.85
CA TRP A 85 11.99 7.15 4.04
C TRP A 85 11.80 8.64 3.72
N HIS A 86 10.62 9.05 3.25
CA HIS A 86 10.34 10.46 2.97
C HIS A 86 10.42 11.32 4.24
N ARG A 87 9.91 10.82 5.38
CA ARG A 87 10.00 11.51 6.68
C ARG A 87 11.46 11.64 7.14
N LEU A 88 12.27 10.60 6.95
CA LEU A 88 13.69 10.62 7.30
C LEU A 88 14.47 11.64 6.47
N GLU A 89 14.26 11.66 5.15
CA GLU A 89 14.95 12.62 4.27
C GLU A 89 14.56 14.07 4.61
N HIS A 90 13.28 14.31 4.92
CA HIS A 90 12.82 15.62 5.38
C HIS A 90 13.49 16.04 6.71
N ALA A 91 13.56 15.12 7.69
CA ALA A 91 14.24 15.39 8.96
C ALA A 91 15.73 15.69 8.76
N ARG A 92 16.42 14.90 7.90
CA ARG A 92 17.82 15.10 7.55
C ARG A 92 18.06 16.47 6.90
N SER A 93 17.21 16.87 5.96
CA SER A 93 17.25 18.19 5.33
C SER A 93 17.12 19.32 6.37
N ARG A 94 16.17 19.20 7.30
CA ARG A 94 15.96 20.19 8.38
C ARG A 94 17.17 20.30 9.31
N VAL A 95 17.78 19.17 9.69
CA VAL A 95 18.99 19.15 10.54
C VAL A 95 20.18 19.79 9.83
N ASN A 96 20.40 19.47 8.55
CA ASN A 96 21.48 20.08 7.78
C ASN A 96 21.34 21.60 7.68
N GLU A 97 20.11 22.10 7.51
CA GLU A 97 19.86 23.55 7.50
C GLU A 97 20.16 24.19 8.85
N LEU A 98 19.76 23.57 9.96
CA LEU A 98 20.07 24.06 11.30
C LEU A 98 21.58 24.10 11.57
N ASP A 99 22.33 23.09 11.09
CA ASP A 99 23.78 23.08 11.24
C ASP A 99 24.45 24.22 10.47
N ARG A 100 23.98 24.51 9.25
CA ARG A 100 24.42 25.68 8.47
C ARG A 100 24.15 27.00 9.21
N ILE A 101 22.95 27.16 9.77
CA ILE A 101 22.57 28.35 10.54
C ILE A 101 23.46 28.49 11.78
N LYS A 102 23.71 27.39 12.51
CA LYS A 102 24.59 27.37 13.68
C LYS A 102 26.00 27.82 13.31
N VAL A 103 26.59 27.25 12.25
CA VAL A 103 27.93 27.60 11.77
C VAL A 103 27.99 29.09 11.41
N LYS A 104 27.00 29.61 10.68
CA LYS A 104 26.91 31.03 10.34
C LYS A 104 26.84 31.92 11.58
N HIS A 105 26.03 31.56 12.58
CA HIS A 105 25.95 32.30 13.84
C HIS A 105 27.26 32.25 14.62
N LEU A 106 27.94 31.10 14.65
CA LEU A 106 29.22 30.96 15.35
C LEU A 106 30.31 31.80 14.68
N GLN A 107 30.38 31.79 13.35
CA GLN A 107 31.30 32.64 12.58
C GLN A 107 31.01 34.12 12.79
N GLY A 108 29.75 34.55 12.72
CA GLY A 108 29.34 35.94 12.98
C GLY A 108 29.64 36.40 14.41
N ARG A 109 29.46 35.52 15.41
CA ARG A 109 29.77 35.81 16.82
C ARG A 109 31.28 35.89 17.09
N THR A 110 32.09 35.15 16.33
CA THR A 110 33.56 35.21 16.45
C THR A 110 34.09 36.51 15.84
N ALA A 111 33.51 36.97 14.72
CA ALA A 111 33.85 38.26 14.09
C ALA A 111 33.43 39.48 14.93
N GLN A 112 32.32 39.41 15.69
CA GLN A 112 31.91 40.49 16.60
C GLN A 112 32.77 40.59 17.88
N ARG A 113 33.57 39.58 18.23
CA ARG A 113 34.40 39.59 19.46
C ARG A 113 35.80 40.17 19.25
N SER A 114 36.22 40.45 18.02
CA SER A 114 37.52 41.04 17.70
C SER A 114 37.45 42.56 17.46
N LEU A 115 36.87 43.32 18.39
CA LEU A 115 37.20 44.73 18.55
C LEU A 115 38.14 44.88 19.76
N PRO A 116 39.38 45.37 19.59
CA PRO A 116 40.22 45.72 20.73
C PRO A 116 39.65 46.97 21.40
N SER A 117 39.36 46.86 22.71
CA SER A 117 39.08 48.00 23.58
C SER A 117 40.36 48.81 23.74
N GLN A 118 40.46 49.93 23.04
CA GLN A 118 41.57 50.87 23.17
C GLN A 118 41.29 51.81 24.36
N ALA A 119 42.18 51.75 25.34
CA ALA A 119 42.24 52.66 26.47
C ALA A 119 42.60 54.09 26.02
N GLY A 120 41.90 55.09 26.55
CA GLY A 120 42.21 56.52 26.39
C GLY A 120 41.42 57.33 27.41
N GLY A 121 42.13 57.97 28.35
CA GLY A 121 41.57 58.51 29.58
C GLY A 121 41.08 59.97 29.54
N GLY A 122 40.35 60.32 30.61
CA GLY A 122 40.27 61.65 31.21
C GLY A 122 39.34 62.67 30.57
N GLN A 123 38.18 62.95 31.19
CA GLN A 123 38.03 63.97 32.22
C GLN A 123 36.55 64.12 32.64
N MET A 124 36.39 64.50 33.91
CA MET A 124 35.14 64.67 34.64
C MET A 124 34.31 65.85 34.11
N GLN A 125 32.97 65.70 34.08
CA GLN A 125 32.08 66.77 34.53
C GLN A 125 30.81 66.21 35.16
N VAL A 126 30.44 66.81 36.28
CA VAL A 126 29.48 66.41 37.31
C VAL A 126 28.11 67.09 37.08
N SER A 127 27.06 66.53 37.72
CA SER A 127 25.68 67.03 37.94
C SER A 127 24.65 66.65 36.86
N THR A 128 23.44 66.15 37.14
CA THR A 128 22.64 65.97 38.38
C THR A 128 21.44 65.05 38.03
N ILE A 129 21.06 64.13 38.93
CA ILE A 129 19.83 63.29 38.93
C ILE A 129 18.70 64.15 39.58
N PRO A 130 17.35 64.05 39.35
CA PRO A 130 16.53 62.82 39.50
C PRO A 130 15.19 62.78 38.67
N PRO A 131 14.12 62.04 39.06
CA PRO A 131 13.88 60.63 38.69
C PRO A 131 12.49 60.37 38.01
N GLY A 132 12.34 59.20 37.37
CA GLY A 132 11.10 58.39 37.46
C GLY A 132 9.94 58.61 36.47
N SER A 133 9.48 57.48 35.92
CA SER A 133 8.09 57.01 35.64
C SER A 133 8.08 56.23 34.31
N ALA A 134 8.06 54.89 34.31
CA ALA A 134 6.90 54.04 34.53
C ALA A 134 5.76 54.29 33.53
N THR A 135 5.86 53.71 32.32
CA THR A 135 4.87 52.78 31.73
C THR A 135 5.40 52.19 30.43
#